data_AF-A0A183V5F5-F1
#
_entry.id   AF-A0A183V5F5-F1
#
_cell.length_a   1.000
_cell.length_b   1.000
_cell.length_c   1.000
_cell.angle_alpha   90.00
_cell.angle_beta   90.00
_cell.angle_gamma   90.00
#
_symmetry.space_group_name_H-M   'P 1'
#
loop_
_entity.id
_entity.type
_entity.pdbx_description
1 polymer ?
#
loop_
_entity_poly.entity_id
_entity_poly.type
_entity_poly.pdbx_seq_one_letter_code
_entity_poly.pdbx_strand_id
1 'polypeptide(L)'
;MMVLWPFHLISIFQSQAYKSLNTIKEVGLVFKKIDIRHIVDGTEPFEDGSFELEGENRDQSTKFEPVLVIYHQCGQLKRKKDTFRRFIIKVPSIYVNSNETFDIGRLNLDVFYPGQKDGIKFELFTKPLKITGELFCASQPDAVKIVRLFSSPKQESENFISEETLEAESFHIDSRRAKLDEPILVISHQCDMPHDKIVKGIYRQFIIRIPFFYYNAGRLGLRDFNIGKLSLQLIYPGEVTRKLNDL
;
A
#
# COMPACT_ATOMS: atom_id res chain seq x y z
N MET A 1 33.47 0.72 19.66
CA MET A 1 33.53 0.80 18.18
C MET A 1 32.22 0.24 17.65
N MET A 2 31.27 1.09 17.31
CA MET A 2 29.92 0.70 16.85
C MET A 2 30.02 0.35 15.36
N VAL A 3 29.81 -0.92 15.01
CA VAL A 3 29.75 -1.35 13.61
C VAL A 3 28.33 -1.08 13.12
N LEU A 4 28.17 -0.05 12.29
CA LEU A 4 26.96 0.19 11.50
C LEU A 4 26.95 -0.82 10.34
N TRP A 5 25.93 -1.68 10.30
CA TRP A 5 25.72 -2.66 9.23
C TRP A 5 25.04 -1.98 8.04
N PRO A 6 25.41 -2.27 6.78
CA PRO A 6 24.70 -1.72 5.64
C PRO A 6 23.48 -2.60 5.33
N PHE A 7 22.29 -2.02 5.41
CA PHE A 7 21.06 -2.58 4.85
C PHE A 7 21.14 -2.48 3.32
N HIS A 8 20.90 -3.59 2.61
CA HIS A 8 20.97 -3.62 1.15
C HIS A 8 19.56 -3.82 0.57
N LEU A 9 19.02 -2.76 -0.02
CA LEU A 9 17.73 -2.72 -0.71
C LEU A 9 17.91 -3.05 -2.19
N ILE A 10 17.00 -3.86 -2.75
CA ILE A 10 16.82 -3.97 -4.20
C ILE A 10 15.47 -3.34 -4.49
N SER A 11 15.40 -2.17 -5.12
CA SER A 11 14.16 -1.65 -5.70
C SER A 11 14.07 -2.07 -7.17
N ILE A 12 12.84 -2.25 -7.68
CA ILE A 12 12.55 -2.50 -9.09
C ILE A 12 11.50 -1.49 -9.51
N PHE A 13 11.78 -0.59 -10.45
CA PHE A 13 10.81 0.41 -10.92
C PHE A 13 10.38 0.12 -12.35
N GLN A 14 9.13 0.44 -12.69
CA GLN A 14 8.66 0.56 -14.08
C GLN A 14 7.82 1.83 -14.24
N SER A 15 8.00 2.58 -15.33
CA SER A 15 7.29 3.83 -15.64
C SER A 15 6.35 3.74 -16.85
N GLN A 16 5.08 4.09 -16.59
CA GLN A 16 3.94 4.56 -17.42
C GLN A 16 3.43 3.88 -18.72
N ALA A 17 2.09 3.70 -18.68
CA ALA A 17 1.02 3.96 -19.67
C ALA A 17 0.58 2.87 -20.67
N TYR A 18 -0.55 2.18 -20.41
CA TYR A 18 -1.88 2.47 -21.02
C TYR A 18 -2.96 1.54 -20.41
N LYS A 19 -4.16 2.07 -20.17
CA LYS A 19 -5.32 1.35 -19.60
C LYS A 19 -5.70 0.12 -20.44
N SER A 20 -5.35 -1.07 -19.96
CA SER A 20 -6.10 -2.29 -20.27
C SER A 20 -6.36 -3.04 -18.98
N LEU A 21 -7.64 -3.15 -18.64
CA LEU A 21 -8.18 -3.84 -17.48
C LEU A 21 -7.43 -5.13 -17.10
N ASN A 22 -6.84 -5.13 -15.91
CA ASN A 22 -6.79 -6.30 -15.03
C ASN A 22 -6.08 -7.57 -15.58
N THR A 23 -4.91 -7.40 -16.18
CA THR A 23 -4.19 -8.49 -16.85
C THR A 23 -3.05 -9.11 -16.04
N ILE A 24 -2.31 -8.30 -15.26
CA ILE A 24 -1.35 -8.79 -14.25
C ILE A 24 -2.03 -8.87 -12.91
N LYS A 25 -1.79 -9.94 -12.18
CA LYS A 25 -2.48 -10.21 -10.92
C LYS A 25 -1.53 -10.32 -9.74
N GLU A 26 -0.27 -10.67 -9.99
CA GLU A 26 0.77 -10.64 -8.98
C GLU A 26 2.16 -10.68 -9.61
N VAL A 27 3.12 -10.04 -8.97
CA VAL A 27 4.55 -10.20 -9.24
C VAL A 27 5.27 -10.51 -7.93
N GLY A 28 6.10 -11.55 -7.90
CA GLY A 28 6.82 -11.98 -6.71
C GLY A 28 8.33 -12.08 -6.93
N LEU A 29 9.12 -11.81 -5.89
CA LEU A 29 10.57 -11.99 -5.85
C LEU A 29 10.90 -13.24 -5.00
N VAL A 30 11.64 -14.20 -5.56
CA VAL A 30 11.88 -15.52 -4.95
C VAL A 30 13.36 -15.87 -4.94
N PHE A 31 13.89 -16.38 -3.82
CA PHE A 31 15.34 -16.58 -3.65
C PHE A 31 15.88 -17.98 -4.05
N LYS A 32 15.09 -19.06 -4.03
CA LYS A 32 15.63 -20.42 -4.30
C LYS A 32 14.72 -21.26 -5.19
N LYS A 33 13.68 -21.80 -4.57
CA LYS A 33 12.62 -22.57 -5.22
C LYS A 33 11.35 -21.77 -5.13
N ILE A 34 10.49 -21.86 -6.15
CA ILE A 34 9.13 -21.35 -6.07
C ILE A 34 8.37 -22.18 -5.02
N ASP A 35 8.50 -21.74 -3.77
CA ASP A 35 7.93 -22.25 -2.53
C ASP A 35 7.70 -21.01 -1.66
N ILE A 36 6.54 -20.94 -1.01
CA ILE A 36 6.11 -19.80 -0.19
C ILE A 36 7.15 -19.38 0.85
N ARG A 37 7.99 -20.31 1.33
CA ARG A 37 9.06 -20.04 2.30
C ARG A 37 10.23 -19.24 1.74
N HIS A 38 10.36 -19.17 0.42
CA HIS A 38 11.43 -18.45 -0.27
C HIS A 38 10.94 -17.20 -1.01
N ILE A 39 9.67 -16.82 -0.83
CA ILE A 39 9.16 -15.53 -1.28
C ILE A 39 9.83 -14.47 -0.41
N VAL A 40 10.58 -13.60 -1.08
CA VAL A 40 11.24 -12.47 -0.46
C VAL A 40 10.27 -11.30 -0.39
N ASP A 41 9.57 -11.03 -1.49
CA ASP A 41 8.54 -10.01 -1.59
C ASP A 41 7.51 -10.41 -2.67
N GLY A 42 6.33 -9.81 -2.66
CA GLY A 42 5.35 -9.96 -3.73
C GLY A 42 4.32 -8.85 -3.69
N THR A 43 3.85 -8.40 -4.84
CA THR A 43 2.91 -7.30 -4.95
C THR A 43 1.90 -7.51 -6.06
N GLU A 44 0.81 -6.76 -5.99
CA GLU A 44 -0.06 -6.56 -7.14
C GLU A 44 0.40 -5.29 -7.87
N PRO A 45 0.48 -5.29 -9.21
CA PRO A 45 0.81 -4.08 -9.93
C PRO A 45 -0.20 -2.96 -9.72
N PHE A 46 0.28 -1.72 -9.85
CA PHE A 46 -0.54 -0.51 -9.89
C PHE A 46 -1.50 -0.56 -11.08
N GLU A 47 -2.48 0.36 -11.10
CA GLU A 47 -3.49 0.44 -12.18
C GLU A 47 -2.88 0.62 -13.59
N ASP A 48 -1.70 1.24 -13.67
CA ASP A 48 -0.98 1.44 -14.93
C ASP A 48 -0.08 0.25 -15.32
N GLY A 49 -0.06 -0.80 -14.49
CA GLY A 49 0.72 -2.02 -14.68
C GLY A 49 2.14 -1.97 -14.12
N SER A 50 2.58 -0.83 -13.56
CA SER A 50 3.88 -0.74 -12.89
C SER A 50 3.88 -1.51 -11.57
N PHE A 51 5.05 -1.86 -11.03
CA PHE A 51 5.19 -2.48 -9.72
C PHE A 51 6.58 -2.19 -9.15
N GLU A 52 6.70 -2.30 -7.83
CA GLU A 52 7.98 -2.28 -7.13
C GLU A 52 8.06 -3.44 -6.15
N LEU A 53 9.24 -4.04 -6.03
CA LEU A 53 9.52 -5.13 -5.10
C LEU A 53 10.85 -4.87 -4.41
N GLU A 54 10.89 -5.16 -3.11
CA GLU A 54 12.04 -4.98 -2.24
C GLU A 54 12.45 -6.29 -1.57
N GLY A 55 13.65 -6.78 -1.91
CA GLY A 55 14.13 -8.07 -1.46
C GLY A 55 15.37 -8.02 -0.55
N GLU A 56 15.28 -8.60 0.65
CA GLU A 56 16.42 -8.80 1.55
C GLU A 56 16.69 -10.30 1.78
N ASN A 57 17.97 -10.68 1.72
CA ASN A 57 18.41 -12.02 2.09
C ASN A 57 18.44 -12.21 3.62
N ARG A 58 17.45 -12.93 4.16
CA ARG A 58 17.40 -13.28 5.58
C ARG A 58 18.34 -14.43 5.96
N ASP A 59 18.85 -15.16 4.98
CA ASP A 59 19.72 -16.33 5.16
C ASP A 59 21.09 -16.08 4.49
N GLN A 60 21.99 -15.47 5.26
CA GLN A 60 23.35 -15.12 4.81
C GLN A 60 24.24 -16.34 4.55
N SER A 61 23.78 -17.56 4.87
CA SER A 61 24.55 -18.78 4.64
C SER A 61 24.62 -19.17 3.15
N THR A 62 23.78 -18.58 2.31
CA THR A 62 23.71 -18.88 0.87
C THR A 62 23.74 -17.63 0.02
N LYS A 63 24.41 -17.74 -1.14
CA LYS A 63 24.51 -16.67 -2.14
C LYS A 63 23.12 -16.25 -2.58
N PHE A 64 22.81 -14.94 -2.49
CA PHE A 64 21.51 -14.38 -2.87
C PHE A 64 21.35 -14.33 -4.40
N GLU A 65 20.39 -15.08 -4.96
CA GLU A 65 20.13 -15.20 -6.40
C GLU A 65 18.62 -15.10 -6.68
N PRO A 66 18.02 -13.92 -6.50
CA PRO A 66 16.58 -13.76 -6.62
C PRO A 66 16.10 -13.87 -8.07
N VAL A 67 14.86 -14.33 -8.23
CA VAL A 67 14.13 -14.36 -9.49
C VAL A 67 12.79 -13.64 -9.35
N LEU A 68 12.41 -12.94 -10.41
CA LEU A 68 11.08 -12.38 -10.56
C LEU A 68 10.13 -13.43 -11.11
N VAL A 69 8.98 -13.62 -10.49
CA VAL A 69 7.92 -14.52 -10.93
C VAL A 69 6.68 -13.69 -11.21
N ILE A 70 6.23 -13.67 -12.47
CA ILE A 70 5.06 -12.88 -12.89
C ILE A 70 3.87 -13.80 -13.10
N TYR A 71 2.72 -13.48 -12.50
CA TYR A 71 1.44 -14.18 -12.68
C TYR A 71 0.43 -13.28 -13.40
N HIS A 72 -0.12 -13.77 -14.50
CA HIS A 72 -1.04 -12.99 -15.33
C HIS A 72 -2.12 -13.87 -16.00
N GLN A 73 -3.19 -13.22 -16.47
CA GLN A 73 -4.33 -13.87 -17.15
C GLN A 73 -4.58 -13.33 -18.56
N CYS A 74 -3.63 -12.56 -19.11
CA CYS A 74 -3.72 -12.03 -20.48
C CYS A 74 -4.00 -13.14 -21.51
N GLY A 75 -4.88 -12.84 -22.47
CA GLY A 75 -5.24 -13.75 -23.56
C GLY A 75 -5.98 -15.03 -23.13
N GLN A 76 -6.40 -15.17 -21.87
CA GLN A 76 -7.20 -16.32 -21.43
C GLN A 76 -8.70 -16.10 -21.68
N LEU A 77 -9.23 -16.73 -22.74
CA LEU A 77 -10.63 -16.63 -23.17
C LEU A 77 -11.65 -17.20 -22.16
N LYS A 78 -11.21 -18.12 -21.30
CA LYS A 78 -12.01 -18.64 -20.18
C LYS A 78 -11.24 -18.36 -18.90
N ARG A 79 -11.70 -17.39 -18.11
CA ARG A 79 -11.23 -17.18 -16.74
C ARG A 79 -11.62 -18.40 -15.91
N LYS A 80 -10.87 -19.49 -15.99
CA LYS A 80 -10.91 -20.52 -14.96
C LYS A 80 -10.45 -19.81 -13.70
N LYS A 81 -11.35 -19.67 -12.72
CA LYS A 81 -10.97 -19.16 -11.40
C LYS A 81 -9.73 -19.93 -10.96
N ASP A 82 -8.71 -19.19 -10.56
CA ASP A 82 -7.50 -19.69 -9.88
C ASP A 82 -6.41 -20.33 -10.77
N THR A 83 -6.50 -20.24 -12.11
CA THR A 83 -5.38 -20.61 -13.00
C THR A 83 -4.76 -19.37 -13.66
N PHE A 84 -3.47 -19.16 -13.39
CA PHE A 84 -2.68 -18.07 -13.94
C PHE A 84 -1.59 -18.63 -14.83
N ARG A 85 -1.22 -17.88 -15.86
CA ARG A 85 0.05 -18.12 -16.55
C ARG A 85 1.16 -17.51 -15.71
N ARG A 86 2.25 -18.25 -15.54
CA ARG A 86 3.44 -17.76 -14.85
C ARG A 86 4.69 -17.95 -15.68
N PHE A 87 5.62 -17.01 -15.57
CA PHE A 87 6.97 -17.13 -16.09
C PHE A 87 7.97 -16.47 -15.14
N ILE A 88 9.25 -16.78 -15.32
CA ILE A 88 10.32 -16.41 -14.40
C ILE A 88 11.37 -15.60 -15.15
N ILE A 89 11.81 -14.49 -14.55
CA ILE A 89 12.92 -13.68 -15.03
C ILE A 89 14.00 -13.69 -13.95
N LYS A 90 15.23 -14.03 -14.34
CA LYS A 90 16.37 -13.97 -13.42
C LYS A 90 16.75 -12.51 -13.21
N VAL A 91 16.89 -12.09 -11.95
CA VAL A 91 17.48 -10.79 -11.64
C VAL A 91 18.98 -10.88 -11.92
N PRO A 92 19.55 -10.00 -12.76
CA PRO A 92 20.99 -10.04 -13.01
C PRO A 92 21.77 -9.81 -11.72
N SER A 93 22.81 -10.62 -11.49
CA SER A 93 23.57 -10.59 -10.23
C SER A 93 24.26 -9.25 -9.96
N ILE A 94 24.48 -8.42 -10.99
CA ILE A 94 25.03 -7.07 -10.85
C ILE A 94 24.13 -6.13 -10.05
N TYR A 95 22.81 -6.39 -10.04
CA TYR A 95 21.84 -5.61 -9.27
C TYR A 95 21.65 -6.16 -7.85
N VAL A 96 22.19 -7.34 -7.57
CA VAL A 96 22.08 -7.99 -6.26
C VAL A 96 23.17 -7.49 -5.33
N ASN A 97 22.78 -6.98 -4.16
CA ASN A 97 23.68 -6.27 -3.22
C ASN A 97 24.35 -5.03 -3.85
N SER A 98 23.66 -4.39 -4.80
CA SER A 98 24.07 -3.14 -5.41
C SER A 98 23.23 -1.98 -4.87
N ASN A 99 23.69 -0.75 -5.05
CA ASN A 99 22.87 0.44 -4.80
C ASN A 99 22.01 0.81 -6.03
N GLU A 100 22.00 -0.03 -7.06
CA GLU A 100 21.28 0.18 -8.30
C GLU A 100 19.97 -0.63 -8.32
N THR A 101 18.97 -0.04 -8.94
CA THR A 101 17.65 -0.66 -9.16
C THR A 101 17.68 -1.47 -10.44
N PHE A 102 17.19 -2.72 -10.41
CA PHE A 102 16.98 -3.49 -11.63
C PHE A 102 15.66 -3.07 -12.28
N ASP A 103 15.72 -2.29 -13.35
CA ASP A 103 14.55 -1.98 -14.18
C ASP A 103 14.41 -3.03 -15.28
N ILE A 104 13.32 -3.80 -15.24
CA ILE A 104 12.99 -4.86 -16.20
C ILE A 104 12.41 -4.32 -17.52
N GLY A 105 12.13 -3.02 -17.56
CA GLY A 105 11.47 -2.34 -18.65
C GLY A 105 10.01 -2.75 -18.79
N ARG A 106 9.50 -2.63 -20.02
CA ARG A 106 8.10 -2.89 -20.32
C ARG A 106 7.93 -4.28 -20.94
N LEU A 107 7.10 -5.10 -20.32
CA LEU A 107 6.76 -6.43 -20.80
C LEU A 107 5.37 -6.46 -21.44
N ASN A 108 5.25 -7.05 -22.63
CA ASN A 108 3.98 -7.34 -23.26
C ASN A 108 3.51 -8.74 -22.85
N LEU A 109 2.45 -8.82 -22.05
CA LEU A 109 2.00 -10.08 -21.49
C LEU A 109 0.99 -10.84 -22.34
N ASP A 110 0.60 -10.28 -23.49
CA ASP A 110 -0.22 -10.99 -24.48
C ASP A 110 0.59 -12.02 -25.27
N VAL A 111 1.94 -11.90 -25.28
CA VAL A 111 2.81 -12.89 -25.92
C VAL A 111 3.15 -14.05 -24.99
N PHE A 112 3.62 -15.15 -25.57
CA PHE A 112 4.07 -16.32 -24.82
C PHE A 112 5.58 -16.19 -24.50
N TYR A 113 5.92 -16.22 -23.22
CA TYR A 113 7.31 -16.16 -22.75
C TYR A 113 7.93 -17.56 -22.61
N PRO A 114 9.25 -17.72 -22.81
CA PRO A 114 9.93 -18.99 -22.60
C PRO A 114 9.71 -19.54 -21.19
N GLY A 115 9.38 -20.84 -21.09
CA GLY A 115 9.17 -21.51 -19.81
C GLY A 115 7.87 -21.14 -19.10
N GLN A 116 6.95 -20.44 -19.77
CA GLN A 116 5.64 -20.10 -19.22
C GLN A 116 4.79 -21.35 -19.00
N LYS A 117 4.16 -21.44 -17.82
CA LYS A 117 3.35 -22.59 -17.37
C LYS A 117 2.12 -22.10 -16.62
N ASP A 118 1.16 -22.98 -16.40
CA ASP A 118 0.09 -22.71 -15.46
C ASP A 118 0.63 -22.72 -14.02
N GLY A 119 0.05 -21.86 -13.18
CA GLY A 119 0.39 -21.72 -11.78
C GLY A 119 -0.76 -21.16 -10.96
N ILE A 120 -0.72 -21.44 -9.66
CA ILE A 120 -1.60 -20.85 -8.65
C ILE A 120 -0.87 -19.61 -8.12
N LYS A 121 -1.64 -18.54 -7.89
CA LYS A 121 -1.16 -17.30 -7.27
C LYS A 121 -0.55 -17.58 -5.89
N PHE A 122 0.40 -16.77 -5.42
CA PHE A 122 0.87 -16.92 -4.06
C PHE A 122 -0.18 -16.40 -3.06
N GLU A 123 -0.26 -16.99 -1.88
CA GLU A 123 -0.90 -16.32 -0.74
C GLU A 123 0.06 -15.22 -0.28
N LEU A 124 -0.25 -13.99 -0.65
CA LEU A 124 0.57 -12.83 -0.33
C LEU A 124 0.59 -12.58 1.18
N PHE A 125 1.75 -12.15 1.68
CA PHE A 125 1.84 -11.59 3.03
C PHE A 125 1.11 -10.24 3.05
N THR A 126 -0.06 -10.20 3.69
CA THR A 126 -0.76 -8.95 4.00
C THR A 126 -0.41 -8.54 5.42
N LYS A 127 0.15 -7.34 5.60
CA LYS A 127 0.27 -6.71 6.93
C LYS A 127 -0.90 -5.73 7.09
N PRO A 128 -1.41 -5.52 8.32
CA PRO A 128 -2.30 -4.40 8.60
C PRO A 128 -1.69 -3.07 8.14
N LEU A 129 -2.49 -2.24 7.47
CA LEU A 129 -2.15 -0.85 7.17
C LEU A 129 -2.04 -0.09 8.50
N LYS A 130 -0.91 0.58 8.70
CA LYS A 130 -0.66 1.44 9.85
C LYS A 130 -0.48 2.87 9.40
N ILE A 131 -1.17 3.79 10.06
CA ILE A 131 -1.16 5.21 9.73
C ILE A 131 -0.81 6.01 10.97
N THR A 132 0.11 6.95 10.83
CA THR A 132 0.49 7.90 11.88
C THR A 132 0.44 9.34 11.35
N GLY A 133 0.34 10.28 12.27
CA GLY A 133 0.47 11.69 11.95
C GLY A 133 0.20 12.57 13.15
N GLU A 134 0.34 13.87 12.94
CA GLU A 134 0.03 14.90 13.92
C GLU A 134 -0.99 15.89 13.34
N LEU A 135 -2.02 16.22 14.12
CA LEU A 135 -3.05 17.19 13.77
C LEU A 135 -3.08 18.29 14.84
N PHE A 136 -2.93 19.54 14.42
CA PHE A 136 -2.86 20.67 15.35
C PHE A 136 -3.67 21.88 14.91
N CYS A 137 -4.05 22.69 15.90
CA CYS A 137 -4.76 23.95 15.74
C CYS A 137 -4.08 24.99 16.63
N ALA A 138 -3.28 25.87 16.04
CA ALA A 138 -2.30 26.67 16.76
C ALA A 138 -2.93 27.60 17.81
N SER A 139 -4.10 28.18 17.50
CA SER A 139 -4.84 29.03 18.43
C SER A 139 -5.88 28.29 19.28
N GLN A 140 -6.12 27.00 19.02
CA GLN A 140 -7.20 26.21 19.64
C GLN A 140 -6.74 24.76 19.89
N PRO A 141 -5.75 24.53 20.78
CA PRO A 141 -5.16 23.19 20.97
C PRO A 141 -6.20 22.15 21.39
N ASP A 142 -7.19 22.55 22.20
CA ASP A 142 -8.26 21.72 22.77
C ASP A 142 -9.44 21.48 21.81
N ALA A 143 -9.39 22.03 20.58
CA ALA A 143 -10.44 21.78 19.61
C ALA A 143 -10.50 20.27 19.26
N VAL A 144 -11.73 19.74 19.15
CA VAL A 144 -11.95 18.32 18.88
C VAL A 144 -11.43 17.95 17.50
N LYS A 145 -10.68 16.84 17.44
CA LYS A 145 -10.11 16.25 16.22
C LYS A 145 -10.39 14.75 16.25
N ILE A 146 -10.94 14.24 15.17
CA ILE A 146 -11.35 12.84 15.04
C ILE A 146 -10.81 12.33 13.71
N VAL A 147 -10.23 11.14 13.74
CA VAL A 147 -9.69 10.45 12.58
C VAL A 147 -10.45 9.14 12.42
N ARG A 148 -11.03 8.91 11.23
CA ARG A 148 -11.73 7.66 10.89
C ARG A 148 -11.07 7.00 9.69
N LEU A 149 -10.80 5.70 9.80
CA LEU A 149 -10.32 4.87 8.70
C LEU A 149 -11.47 4.04 8.15
N PHE A 150 -11.64 4.08 6.82
CA PHE A 150 -12.56 3.22 6.08
C PHE A 150 -11.79 2.32 5.12
N SER A 151 -12.29 1.10 4.91
CA SER A 151 -11.72 0.11 4.00
C SER A 151 -11.86 0.50 2.54
N SER A 152 -12.85 1.33 2.21
CA SER A 152 -13.13 1.81 0.86
C SER A 152 -13.61 3.26 0.84
N PRO A 153 -13.74 3.89 -0.34
CA PRO A 153 -14.22 5.27 -0.44
C PRO A 153 -15.67 5.46 0.03
N LYS A 154 -16.43 4.36 0.21
CA LYS A 154 -17.78 4.37 0.72
C LYS A 154 -17.76 4.50 2.24
N GLN A 155 -18.15 5.65 2.77
CA GLN A 155 -18.17 5.96 4.21
C GLN A 155 -19.42 5.37 4.89
N GLU A 156 -19.59 4.06 4.77
CA GLU A 156 -20.71 3.27 5.31
C GLU A 156 -20.22 2.39 6.46
N SER A 157 -21.16 1.95 7.33
CA SER A 157 -20.88 1.09 8.49
C SER A 157 -20.03 -0.13 8.15
N GLU A 158 -20.37 -0.77 7.03
CA GLU A 158 -19.72 -2.00 6.54
C GLU A 158 -18.24 -1.80 6.18
N ASN A 159 -17.86 -0.56 5.85
CA ASN A 159 -16.52 -0.18 5.46
C ASN A 159 -15.74 0.48 6.60
N PHE A 160 -16.37 0.77 7.74
CA PHE A 160 -15.71 1.39 8.86
C PHE A 160 -14.71 0.44 9.52
N ILE A 161 -13.49 0.90 9.77
CA ILE A 161 -12.43 0.10 10.37
C ILE A 161 -12.12 0.55 11.79
N SER A 162 -11.82 1.85 11.97
CA SER A 162 -11.38 2.38 13.25
C SER A 162 -11.61 3.89 13.33
N GLU A 163 -11.76 4.37 14.56
CA GLU A 163 -11.82 5.79 14.89
C GLU A 163 -10.83 6.07 16.02
N GLU A 164 -10.23 7.25 15.98
CA GLU A 164 -9.45 7.82 17.07
C GLU A 164 -9.89 9.26 17.28
N THR A 165 -10.32 9.60 18.50
CA THR A 165 -10.51 11.00 18.93
C THR A 165 -9.24 11.44 19.63
N LEU A 166 -8.64 12.52 19.15
CA LEU A 166 -7.32 12.93 19.60
C LEU A 166 -7.44 13.84 20.83
N GLU A 167 -6.86 13.40 21.94
CA GLU A 167 -6.62 14.24 23.13
C GLU A 167 -5.31 15.04 23.01
N ALA A 168 -4.36 14.51 22.23
CA ALA A 168 -3.08 15.14 21.92
C ALA A 168 -3.02 15.58 20.43
N GLU A 169 -1.83 15.92 19.93
CA GLU A 169 -1.66 16.21 18.50
C GLU A 169 -1.44 14.94 17.67
N SER A 170 -0.84 13.89 18.24
CA SER A 170 -0.50 12.66 17.51
C SER A 170 -1.63 11.63 17.48
N PHE A 171 -1.72 10.85 16.40
CA PHE A 171 -2.62 9.70 16.28
C PHE A 171 -1.91 8.47 15.70
N HIS A 172 -2.47 7.29 15.95
CA HIS A 172 -2.01 6.01 15.41
C HIS A 172 -3.19 5.07 15.10
N ILE A 173 -3.49 4.88 13.82
CA ILE A 173 -4.53 3.95 13.38
C ILE A 173 -3.92 2.69 12.75
N ASP A 174 -4.45 1.53 13.15
CA ASP A 174 -4.11 0.21 12.60
C ASP A 174 -5.36 -0.43 11.98
N SER A 175 -5.25 -0.90 10.74
CA SER A 175 -6.36 -1.51 10.02
C SER A 175 -6.74 -2.91 10.52
N ARG A 176 -5.97 -3.46 11.46
CA ARG A 176 -6.10 -4.81 11.98
C ARG A 176 -6.15 -5.81 10.82
N ARG A 177 -7.09 -6.75 10.86
CA ARG A 177 -7.28 -7.77 9.81
C ARG A 177 -8.31 -7.35 8.76
N ALA A 178 -8.64 -6.06 8.66
CA ALA A 178 -9.62 -5.58 7.69
C ALA A 178 -9.11 -5.81 6.26
N LYS A 179 -10.02 -6.22 5.38
CA LYS A 179 -9.75 -6.24 3.94
C LYS A 179 -9.88 -4.81 3.41
N LEU A 180 -8.90 -4.36 2.65
CA LEU A 180 -8.80 -2.98 2.15
C LEU A 180 -9.06 -2.96 0.65
N ASP A 181 -9.81 -1.96 0.19
CA ASP A 181 -10.20 -1.73 -1.19
C ASP A 181 -10.27 -0.21 -1.43
N GLU A 182 -9.12 0.40 -1.74
CA GLU A 182 -8.94 1.87 -1.77
C GLU A 182 -9.32 2.55 -0.43
N PRO A 183 -8.65 2.20 0.68
CA PRO A 183 -8.95 2.77 1.98
C PRO A 183 -8.73 4.28 2.01
N ILE A 184 -9.55 4.96 2.81
CA ILE A 184 -9.49 6.40 3.00
C ILE A 184 -9.42 6.75 4.48
N LEU A 185 -8.68 7.82 4.78
CA LEU A 185 -8.64 8.44 6.10
C LEU A 185 -9.49 9.71 6.06
N VAL A 186 -10.52 9.76 6.90
CA VAL A 186 -11.39 10.93 7.04
C VAL A 186 -10.97 11.69 8.29
N ILE A 187 -10.53 12.93 8.11
CA ILE A 187 -10.18 13.83 9.20
C ILE A 187 -11.40 14.73 9.46
N SER A 188 -11.87 14.76 10.70
CA SER A 188 -12.98 15.61 11.15
C SER A 188 -12.51 16.49 12.30
N HIS A 189 -12.72 17.80 12.22
CA HIS A 189 -12.25 18.72 13.25
C HIS A 189 -13.18 19.92 13.48
N GLN A 190 -13.01 20.57 14.61
CA GLN A 190 -13.78 21.75 15.02
C GLN A 190 -12.95 23.03 15.13
N CYS A 191 -11.73 23.02 14.60
CA CYS A 191 -10.86 24.20 14.62
C CYS A 191 -11.42 25.36 13.80
N ASP A 192 -11.33 26.55 14.38
CA ASP A 192 -11.91 27.81 13.91
C ASP A 192 -13.42 27.72 13.60
N MET A 193 -14.12 26.78 14.24
CA MET A 193 -15.57 26.69 14.12
C MET A 193 -16.29 27.58 15.14
N PRO A 194 -17.44 28.18 14.76
CA PRO A 194 -18.24 28.95 15.70
C PRO A 194 -18.92 28.04 16.73
N HIS A 195 -19.09 28.57 17.95
CA HIS A 195 -19.62 27.81 19.09
C HIS A 195 -20.98 27.15 18.81
N ASP A 196 -21.88 27.81 18.08
CA ASP A 196 -23.21 27.26 17.75
C ASP A 196 -23.13 26.00 16.88
N LYS A 197 -22.10 25.86 16.06
CA LYS A 197 -21.85 24.67 15.23
C LYS A 197 -21.17 23.56 16.03
N ILE A 198 -20.25 23.94 16.93
CA ILE A 198 -19.57 23.01 17.85
C ILE A 198 -20.61 22.27 18.70
N VAL A 199 -21.52 23.01 19.35
CA VAL A 199 -22.58 22.45 20.21
C VAL A 199 -23.55 21.55 19.43
N LYS A 200 -23.72 21.78 18.12
CA LYS A 200 -24.56 20.96 17.23
C LYS A 200 -23.85 19.69 16.72
N GLY A 201 -22.60 19.44 17.13
CA GLY A 201 -21.81 18.29 16.67
C GLY A 201 -21.50 18.36 15.17
N ILE A 202 -21.27 19.56 14.65
CA ILE A 202 -20.86 19.77 13.25
C ILE A 202 -19.34 19.84 13.20
N TYR A 203 -18.77 19.28 12.15
CA TYR A 203 -17.33 19.19 11.92
C TYR A 203 -17.00 19.64 10.50
N ARG A 204 -15.82 20.24 10.34
CA ARG A 204 -15.13 20.35 9.05
C ARG A 204 -14.47 19.00 8.76
N GLN A 205 -14.65 18.48 7.56
CA GLN A 205 -14.20 17.13 7.19
C GLN A 205 -13.50 17.12 5.84
N PHE A 206 -12.35 16.46 5.75
CA PHE A 206 -11.67 16.20 4.48
C PHE A 206 -11.12 14.78 4.44
N ILE A 207 -10.79 14.33 3.22
CA ILE A 207 -10.39 12.95 2.94
C ILE A 207 -8.94 12.93 2.49
N ILE A 208 -8.14 12.09 3.13
CA ILE A 208 -6.81 11.70 2.65
C ILE A 208 -6.94 10.32 2.01
N ARG A 209 -6.57 10.23 0.73
CA ARG A 209 -6.45 8.94 0.05
C ARG A 209 -5.13 8.29 0.45
N ILE A 210 -5.20 7.04 0.88
CA ILE A 210 -3.99 6.29 1.18
C ILE A 210 -3.34 5.86 -0.13
N PRO A 211 -2.03 6.06 -0.32
CA PRO A 211 -1.35 5.54 -1.48
C PRO A 211 -1.36 4.00 -1.50
N PHE A 212 -1.54 3.41 -2.69
CA PHE A 212 -1.66 1.96 -2.88
C PHE A 212 -0.54 1.14 -2.25
N PHE A 213 0.69 1.66 -2.28
CA PHE A 213 1.87 0.97 -1.76
C PHE A 213 1.89 0.76 -0.24
N TYR A 214 0.96 1.35 0.52
CA TYR A 214 0.84 1.14 1.97
C TYR A 214 -0.21 0.09 2.36
N TYR A 215 -1.09 -0.30 1.43
CA TYR A 215 -2.14 -1.29 1.69
C TYR A 215 -2.19 -2.40 0.63
N ASN A 216 -1.26 -2.40 -0.31
CA ASN A 216 -1.06 -3.50 -1.22
C ASN A 216 -0.42 -4.69 -0.48
N ALA A 217 -0.63 -5.87 -1.03
CA ALA A 217 0.11 -7.04 -0.63
C ALA A 217 1.62 -6.86 -0.88
N GLY A 218 2.45 -7.37 0.05
CA GLY A 218 3.91 -7.33 -0.07
C GLY A 218 4.66 -6.74 1.12
N ARG A 219 5.99 -6.84 1.07
CA ARG A 219 6.92 -6.25 2.03
C ARG A 219 6.96 -4.72 1.96
N LEU A 220 6.66 -4.11 0.82
CA LEU A 220 6.47 -2.64 0.75
C LEU A 220 5.25 -2.19 1.58
N GLY A 221 4.20 -3.01 1.64
CA GLY A 221 3.07 -2.87 2.57
C GLY A 221 3.45 -3.08 4.06
N LEU A 222 4.73 -3.17 4.42
CA LEU A 222 5.18 -3.21 5.82
C LEU A 222 5.46 -1.82 6.41
N ARG A 223 5.59 -0.78 5.58
CA ARG A 223 5.93 0.58 6.03
C ARG A 223 4.68 1.28 6.58
N ASP A 224 4.85 1.98 7.69
CA ASP A 224 3.78 2.80 8.25
C ASP A 224 3.60 4.05 7.38
N PHE A 225 2.36 4.39 7.05
CA PHE A 225 2.04 5.62 6.34
C PHE A 225 2.00 6.80 7.30
N ASN A 226 3.02 7.65 7.25
CA ASN A 226 3.04 8.88 8.05
C ASN A 226 2.54 10.05 7.19
N ILE A 227 1.41 10.66 7.58
CA ILE A 227 0.84 11.82 6.87
C ILE A 227 1.54 13.15 7.22
N GLY A 228 2.50 13.11 8.14
CA GLY A 228 3.22 14.26 8.67
C GLY A 228 2.42 15.03 9.71
N LYS A 229 2.77 16.31 9.87
CA LYS A 229 2.13 17.25 10.79
C LYS A 229 1.24 18.22 10.00
N LEU A 230 -0.07 18.18 10.24
CA LEU A 230 -1.07 18.95 9.52
C LEU A 230 -1.70 20.01 10.41
N SER A 231 -1.70 21.26 9.93
CA SER A 231 -2.50 22.33 10.52
C SER A 231 -3.95 22.21 10.05
N LEU A 232 -4.90 22.14 10.97
CA LEU A 232 -6.33 22.06 10.66
C LEU A 232 -7.01 23.43 10.56
N GLN A 233 -6.24 24.52 10.63
CA GLN A 233 -6.75 25.88 10.40
C GLN A 233 -6.74 26.25 8.91
N LEU A 234 -6.03 25.46 8.11
CA LEU A 234 -6.06 25.55 6.65
C LEU A 234 -7.40 25.04 6.10
N ILE A 235 -7.67 25.36 4.83
CA ILE A 235 -8.80 24.79 4.07
C ILE A 235 -8.22 23.73 3.14
N TYR A 236 -8.66 22.48 3.30
CA TYR A 236 -8.19 21.38 2.45
C TYR A 236 -9.08 21.21 1.20
N PRO A 237 -8.53 20.68 0.09
CA PRO A 237 -9.33 20.38 -1.09
C PRO A 237 -10.47 19.40 -0.80
N GLY A 238 -11.68 19.72 -1.27
CA GLY A 238 -12.86 18.87 -1.08
C GLY A 238 -13.38 18.83 0.36
N GLU A 239 -12.94 19.75 1.22
CA GLU A 239 -13.42 19.85 2.59
C GLU A 239 -14.90 20.25 2.66
N VAL A 240 -15.65 19.58 3.52
CA VAL A 240 -17.10 19.79 3.71
C VAL A 240 -17.42 20.00 5.18
N THR A 241 -18.49 20.76 5.47
CA THR A 241 -18.97 20.98 6.83
C THR A 241 -20.26 20.21 7.07
N ARG A 242 -20.25 19.22 7.96
CA ARG A 242 -21.40 18.35 8.24
C ARG A 242 -21.27 17.64 9.59
N LYS A 243 -22.35 16.98 10.04
CA LYS A 243 -22.30 16.09 11.19
C LYS A 243 -21.43 14.86 10.87
N LEU A 244 -20.93 14.19 11.91
CA LEU A 244 -20.38 12.85 11.74
C LEU A 244 -21.49 11.92 11.22
N ASN A 245 -21.15 11.04 10.28
CA ASN A 245 -22.07 9.97 9.92
C ASN A 245 -22.20 9.05 11.13
N ASP A 246 -23.43 8.76 11.52
CA ASP A 246 -23.73 7.68 12.46
C ASP A 246 -23.37 6.38 11.74
N LEU A 247 -22.40 5.65 12.30
CA LEU A 247 -21.88 4.40 11.77
C LEU A 247 -22.78 3.25 12.17
#